data_AF-D8TX37-F1
#
_entry.id   AF-D8TX37-F1
#
_cell.length_a   1.000
_cell.length_b   1.000
_cell.length_c   1.000
_cell.angle_alpha   90.00
_cell.angle_beta   90.00
_cell.angle_gamma   90.00
#
_symmetry.space_group_name_H-M   'P 1'
#
loop_
_entity.id
_entity.type
_entity.pdbx_description
1 polymer ?
#
loop_
_entity_poly.entity_id
_entity_poly.type
_entity_poly.pdbx_seq_one_letter_code
_entity_poly.pdbx_strand_id
1 'polypeptide(L)'
;MAKGGKAVMVVELKGNVVFNHIWQPLATAIELAILNCGQDPVTVLLTDAKQWYFASVQLIGEADKQEPSLPEGELRACNHQFRLFNCERIPCNLLLRPGTDDYGPVAKVFARMHSVLYPGVDITRVAHRAKLGNETLQTLANKWAEPFITELYKKKNDPELKEIAQKAEREKKEIEQKAEREKKEIAQKAEREKKEIAQKLEASEREKTEIAQKAEREKKEIEQKAEREIEALKRQLQQQQGH
;
A
#
# COMPACT_ATOMS: atom_id res chain seq x y z
N MET A 1 3.98 -5.10 -45.24
CA MET A 1 5.09 -5.10 -44.26
C MET A 1 4.53 -4.63 -42.94
N ALA A 2 4.50 -5.48 -41.91
CA ALA A 2 3.95 -5.10 -40.62
C ALA A 2 4.78 -3.95 -40.03
N LYS A 3 4.09 -2.89 -39.57
CA LYS A 3 4.65 -1.79 -38.75
C LYS A 3 5.03 -2.33 -37.37
N GLY A 4 5.96 -3.29 -37.31
CA GLY A 4 6.56 -3.75 -36.06
C GLY A 4 7.55 -2.69 -35.55
N GLY A 5 7.62 -2.53 -34.23
CA GLY A 5 8.68 -1.72 -33.62
C GLY A 5 10.05 -2.33 -33.90
N LYS A 6 11.04 -1.49 -34.18
CA LYS A 6 12.41 -1.91 -34.46
C LYS A 6 13.21 -1.99 -33.17
N ALA A 7 13.90 -3.10 -32.95
CA ALA A 7 14.81 -3.22 -31.81
C ALA A 7 16.09 -2.43 -32.08
N VAL A 8 16.48 -1.55 -31.14
CA VAL A 8 17.70 -0.74 -31.26
C VAL A 8 18.72 -1.03 -30.16
N MET A 9 18.25 -1.51 -29.00
CA MET A 9 19.11 -1.76 -27.85
C MET A 9 18.58 -2.90 -26.97
N VAL A 10 19.50 -3.75 -26.52
CA VAL A 10 19.28 -4.76 -25.47
C VAL A 10 20.03 -4.29 -24.23
N VAL A 11 19.34 -4.17 -23.10
CA VAL A 11 19.95 -3.74 -21.84
C VAL A 11 19.93 -4.90 -20.85
N GLU A 12 21.11 -5.26 -20.33
CA GLU A 12 21.26 -6.27 -19.30
C GLU A 12 21.96 -5.69 -18.07
N LEU A 13 21.25 -5.71 -16.94
CA LEU A 13 21.74 -5.26 -15.64
C LEU A 13 22.19 -6.46 -14.80
N LYS A 14 23.38 -6.38 -14.21
CA LYS A 14 23.92 -7.38 -13.28
C LYS A 14 24.34 -6.72 -11.96
N GLY A 15 24.45 -7.52 -10.90
CA GLY A 15 25.03 -7.04 -9.64
C GLY A 15 26.56 -6.80 -9.71
N ASN A 16 27.23 -7.48 -10.65
CA ASN A 16 28.64 -7.32 -10.98
C ASN A 16 28.84 -7.77 -12.44
N VAL A 17 29.49 -6.95 -13.26
CA VAL A 17 29.80 -7.31 -14.65
C VAL A 17 31.20 -7.88 -14.80
N VAL A 18 31.30 -9.06 -15.40
CA VAL A 18 32.53 -9.60 -16.00
C VAL A 18 32.30 -9.88 -17.48
N PHE A 19 33.39 -9.97 -18.25
CA PHE A 19 33.33 -10.13 -19.72
C PHE A 19 32.42 -11.28 -20.18
N ASN A 20 32.43 -12.42 -19.48
CA ASN A 20 31.62 -13.59 -19.82
C ASN A 20 30.10 -13.33 -19.78
N HIS A 21 29.65 -12.26 -19.12
CA HIS A 21 28.24 -11.89 -19.10
C HIS A 21 27.75 -11.28 -20.43
N ILE A 22 28.64 -10.96 -21.38
CA ILE A 22 28.26 -10.34 -22.67
C ILE A 22 27.58 -11.31 -23.63
N TRP A 23 27.81 -12.62 -23.49
CA TRP A 23 27.39 -13.61 -24.48
C TRP A 23 25.87 -13.77 -24.57
N GLN A 24 25.17 -13.78 -23.43
CA GLN A 24 23.71 -13.89 -23.39
C GLN A 24 23.00 -12.67 -24.04
N PRO A 25 23.33 -11.42 -23.69
CA PRO A 25 22.70 -10.27 -24.34
C PRO A 25 23.15 -10.13 -25.80
N LEU A 26 24.37 -10.54 -26.15
CA LEU A 26 24.83 -10.56 -27.55
C LEU A 26 24.07 -11.57 -28.40
N ALA A 27 23.81 -12.78 -27.89
CA ALA A 27 22.96 -13.75 -28.58
C ALA A 27 21.55 -13.20 -28.82
N THR A 28 20.98 -12.51 -27.83
CA THR A 28 19.69 -11.82 -27.97
C THR A 28 19.74 -10.72 -29.03
N ALA A 29 20.81 -9.92 -29.06
CA ALA A 29 20.98 -8.86 -30.05
C ALA A 29 21.17 -9.41 -31.47
N ILE A 30 21.82 -10.56 -31.64
CA ILE A 30 21.97 -11.26 -32.93
C ILE A 30 20.59 -11.66 -33.48
N GLU A 31 19.75 -12.28 -32.67
CA GLU A 31 18.39 -12.66 -33.08
C GLU A 31 17.54 -11.43 -33.45
N LEU A 32 17.65 -10.35 -32.66
CA LEU A 32 16.98 -9.10 -32.98
C LEU A 32 17.52 -8.44 -34.26
N ALA A 33 18.81 -8.57 -34.56
CA ALA A 33 19.39 -8.06 -35.80
C ALA A 33 18.89 -8.82 -37.03
N ILE A 34 18.64 -10.13 -36.90
CA ILE A 34 17.96 -10.93 -37.94
C ILE A 34 16.53 -10.42 -38.14
N LEU A 35 15.78 -10.20 -37.06
CA LEU A 35 14.41 -9.67 -37.12
C LEU A 35 14.32 -8.24 -37.68
N ASN A 36 15.39 -7.44 -37.53
CA ASN A 36 15.51 -6.12 -38.16
C ASN A 36 15.82 -6.19 -39.67
N CYS A 37 15.94 -7.38 -40.26
CA CYS A 37 16.24 -7.59 -41.68
C CYS A 37 17.52 -6.86 -42.17
N GLY A 38 18.52 -6.69 -41.30
CA GLY A 38 19.83 -6.11 -41.63
C GLY A 38 19.86 -4.60 -41.90
N GLN A 39 18.72 -3.91 -41.85
CA GLN A 39 18.68 -2.46 -42.08
C GLN A 39 19.37 -1.68 -40.95
N ASP A 40 19.33 -2.21 -39.73
CA ASP A 40 19.73 -1.45 -38.57
C ASP A 40 20.40 -2.28 -37.47
N PRO A 41 21.47 -1.74 -36.87
CA PRO A 41 22.20 -2.43 -35.82
C PRO A 41 21.40 -2.51 -34.53
N VAL A 42 21.67 -3.55 -33.75
CA VAL A 42 21.19 -3.70 -32.38
C VAL A 42 22.38 -3.53 -31.44
N THR A 43 22.26 -2.64 -30.46
CA THR A 43 23.33 -2.40 -29.48
C THR A 43 23.05 -3.13 -28.18
N VAL A 44 24.02 -3.88 -27.68
CA VAL A 44 24.03 -4.41 -26.33
C VAL A 44 24.56 -3.35 -25.38
N LEU A 45 23.86 -3.14 -24.28
CA LEU A 45 24.33 -2.43 -23.09
C LEU A 45 24.32 -3.40 -21.91
N LEU A 46 25.51 -3.78 -21.44
CA LEU A 46 25.70 -4.60 -20.24
C LEU A 46 26.30 -3.72 -19.13
N THR A 47 25.66 -3.71 -17.95
CA THR A 47 26.08 -2.81 -16.85
C THR A 47 25.80 -3.37 -15.46
N ASP A 48 26.58 -2.94 -14.47
CA ASP A 48 26.30 -3.04 -13.03
C ASP A 48 26.15 -1.65 -12.38
N ALA A 49 25.87 -0.65 -13.23
CA ALA A 49 25.86 0.77 -12.91
C ALA A 49 27.21 1.36 -12.45
N LYS A 50 28.30 0.57 -12.47
CA LYS A 50 29.69 1.00 -12.24
C LYS A 50 30.55 0.86 -13.49
N GLN A 51 30.29 -0.17 -14.28
CA GLN A 51 30.94 -0.46 -15.55
C GLN A 51 29.86 -0.56 -16.63
N TRP A 52 30.09 0.09 -17.77
CA TRP A 52 29.14 0.14 -18.88
C TRP A 52 29.82 -0.40 -20.12
N TYR A 53 29.31 -1.52 -20.65
CA TYR A 53 29.82 -2.17 -21.84
C TYR A 53 28.82 -2.01 -22.97
N PHE A 54 29.28 -1.43 -24.07
CA PHE A 54 28.53 -1.28 -25.30
C PHE A 54 29.13 -2.18 -26.38
N ALA A 55 28.28 -2.80 -27.19
CA ALA A 55 28.69 -3.48 -28.41
C ALA A 55 27.52 -3.45 -29.41
N SER A 56 27.77 -3.07 -30.66
CA SER A 56 26.72 -3.06 -31.69
C SER A 56 26.92 -4.22 -32.66
N VAL A 57 25.84 -4.92 -32.98
CA VAL A 57 25.83 -6.00 -33.96
C VAL A 57 24.91 -5.62 -35.13
N GLN A 58 25.39 -5.84 -36.35
CA GLN A 58 24.62 -5.64 -37.58
C GLN A 58 24.68 -6.90 -38.43
N LEU A 59 23.52 -7.34 -38.94
CA LEU A 59 23.45 -8.40 -39.93
C LEU A 59 24.02 -7.89 -41.27
N ILE A 60 24.99 -8.62 -41.81
CA ILE A 60 25.58 -8.35 -43.14
C ILE A 60 24.81 -9.12 -44.21
N GLY A 61 24.49 -10.39 -43.94
CA GLY A 61 23.79 -11.28 -44.88
C GLY A 61 23.83 -12.74 -44.46
N GLU A 62 23.43 -13.64 -45.35
CA GLU A 62 23.59 -15.08 -45.18
C GLU A 62 25.06 -15.46 -45.30
N ALA A 63 25.51 -16.44 -44.50
CA ALA A 63 26.90 -16.88 -44.50
C ALA A 63 27.14 -17.91 -45.61
N ASP A 64 28.07 -17.61 -46.52
CA ASP A 64 28.53 -18.56 -47.52
C ASP A 64 29.38 -19.68 -46.88
N LYS A 65 29.10 -20.93 -47.26
CA LYS A 65 29.71 -22.14 -46.65
C LYS A 65 31.21 -22.29 -46.91
N GLN A 66 31.84 -21.45 -47.73
CA GLN A 66 33.16 -21.70 -48.29
C GLN A 66 34.27 -20.68 -47.97
N GLU A 67 33.99 -19.60 -47.24
CA GLU A 67 35.03 -18.62 -46.90
C GLU A 67 35.81 -19.00 -45.62
N PRO A 68 37.15 -19.21 -45.69
CA PRO A 68 37.92 -19.73 -44.56
C PRO A 68 38.40 -18.66 -43.56
N SER A 69 38.33 -17.36 -43.90
CA SER A 69 38.77 -16.28 -43.00
C SER A 69 37.73 -15.16 -42.94
N LEU A 70 37.14 -14.96 -41.77
CA LEU A 70 36.28 -13.80 -41.49
C LEU A 70 37.14 -12.54 -41.34
N PRO A 71 36.70 -11.39 -41.89
CA PRO A 71 37.29 -10.09 -41.59
C PRO A 71 37.28 -9.81 -40.08
N GLU A 72 38.22 -9.00 -39.61
CA GLU A 72 38.28 -8.58 -38.21
C GLU A 72 36.99 -7.87 -37.80
N GLY A 73 36.41 -8.29 -36.66
CA GLY A 73 35.14 -7.78 -36.17
C GLY A 73 33.90 -8.41 -36.81
N GLU A 74 34.05 -9.41 -37.68
CA GLU A 74 32.92 -10.17 -38.22
C GLU A 74 32.79 -11.55 -37.56
N LEU A 75 31.55 -11.99 -37.35
CA LEU A 75 31.23 -13.27 -36.73
C LEU A 75 30.13 -13.99 -37.50
N ARG A 76 30.09 -15.31 -37.39
CA ARG A 76 29.05 -16.16 -37.98
C ARG A 76 28.23 -16.83 -36.89
N ALA A 77 26.91 -16.75 -37.02
CA ALA A 77 25.95 -17.41 -36.14
C ALA A 77 24.67 -17.70 -36.91
N CYS A 78 23.99 -18.82 -36.62
CA CYS A 78 22.66 -19.12 -37.18
C CYS A 78 22.59 -19.05 -38.73
N ASN A 79 23.63 -19.46 -39.47
CA ASN A 79 23.76 -19.32 -40.93
C ASN A 79 23.80 -17.88 -41.48
N HIS A 80 24.08 -16.90 -40.61
CA HIS A 80 24.20 -15.49 -40.97
C HIS A 80 25.59 -14.96 -40.59
N GLN A 81 26.01 -13.90 -41.28
CA GLN A 81 27.24 -13.16 -41.01
C GLN A 81 26.88 -11.80 -40.41
N PHE A 82 27.60 -11.44 -39.36
CA PHE A 82 27.37 -10.23 -38.60
C PHE A 82 28.64 -9.42 -38.46
N ARG A 83 28.50 -8.10 -38.42
CA ARG A 83 29.55 -7.17 -38.02
C ARG A 83 29.35 -6.75 -36.58
N LEU A 84 30.35 -6.99 -35.75
CA LEU A 84 30.49 -6.42 -34.43
C LEU A 84 31.31 -5.14 -34.54
N PHE A 85 30.81 -4.04 -33.99
CA PHE A 85 31.49 -2.76 -34.01
C PHE A 85 31.13 -1.96 -32.77
N ASN A 86 31.70 -0.77 -32.63
CA ASN A 86 31.26 0.17 -31.61
C ASN A 86 31.39 -0.38 -30.16
N CYS A 87 32.36 -1.29 -29.98
CA CYS A 87 32.66 -1.95 -28.71
C CYS A 87 33.39 -0.98 -27.78
N GLU A 88 32.76 -0.61 -26.67
CA GLU A 88 33.29 0.39 -25.75
C GLU A 88 33.01 -0.01 -24.30
N ARG A 89 34.01 0.19 -23.43
CA ARG A 89 33.84 0.11 -21.98
C ARG A 89 33.99 1.50 -21.38
N ILE A 90 32.97 1.96 -20.66
CA ILE A 90 32.98 3.22 -19.92
C ILE A 90 32.93 2.92 -18.41
N PRO A 91 34.02 3.15 -17.67
CA PRO A 91 33.99 3.07 -16.20
C PRO A 91 33.26 4.31 -15.67
N CYS A 92 32.05 4.11 -15.14
CA CYS A 92 31.20 5.20 -14.65
C CYS A 92 30.30 4.68 -13.53
N ASN A 93 30.52 5.17 -12.31
CA ASN A 93 29.69 4.80 -11.17
C ASN A 93 28.53 5.76 -11.01
N LEU A 94 27.36 5.40 -11.53
CA LEU A 94 26.13 6.19 -11.38
C LEU A 94 25.50 6.03 -9.98
N LEU A 95 25.95 5.06 -9.18
CA LEU A 95 25.41 4.81 -7.84
C LEU A 95 26.09 5.66 -6.76
N LEU A 96 27.29 6.19 -7.04
CA LEU A 96 27.96 7.10 -6.14
C LEU A 96 27.70 8.54 -6.58
N ARG A 97 27.29 9.39 -5.63
CA ARG A 97 27.41 10.84 -5.82
C ARG A 97 28.90 11.14 -6.02
N PRO A 98 29.32 11.68 -7.17
CA PRO A 98 30.71 12.01 -7.34
C PRO A 98 31.06 13.10 -6.31
N GLY A 99 32.09 12.86 -5.50
CA GLY A 99 32.63 13.86 -4.57
C GLY A 99 33.50 14.92 -5.27
N THR A 100 33.71 14.74 -6.57
CA THR A 100 34.51 15.62 -7.45
C THR A 100 33.65 15.99 -8.66
N ASP A 101 33.78 17.22 -9.18
CA ASP A 101 33.02 17.74 -10.33
C ASP A 101 33.31 17.04 -11.69
N ASP A 102 33.93 15.85 -11.69
CA ASP A 102 34.17 15.09 -12.91
C ASP A 102 32.92 14.31 -13.34
N TYR A 103 32.03 15.02 -14.05
CA TYR A 103 30.86 14.46 -14.71
C TYR A 103 31.17 13.85 -16.09
N GLY A 104 32.44 13.83 -16.52
CA GLY A 104 32.86 13.38 -17.85
C GLY A 104 32.37 11.96 -18.19
N PRO A 105 32.62 10.95 -17.33
CA PRO A 105 32.16 9.58 -17.58
C PRO A 105 30.64 9.44 -17.65
N VAL A 106 29.92 10.18 -16.80
CA VAL A 106 28.44 10.19 -16.78
C VAL A 106 27.91 10.74 -18.10
N ALA A 107 28.40 11.91 -18.51
CA ALA A 107 28.02 12.53 -19.78
C ALA A 107 28.33 11.61 -20.97
N LYS A 108 29.45 10.88 -20.93
CA LYS A 108 29.84 9.92 -21.97
C LYS A 108 28.85 8.75 -22.08
N VAL A 109 28.43 8.16 -20.96
CA VAL A 109 27.41 7.09 -20.94
C VAL A 109 26.09 7.59 -21.53
N PHE A 110 25.60 8.75 -21.10
CA PHE A 110 24.35 9.31 -21.61
C PHE A 110 24.43 9.68 -23.09
N ALA A 111 25.54 10.28 -23.53
CA ALA A 111 25.78 10.58 -24.94
C ALA A 111 25.78 9.31 -25.79
N ARG A 112 26.40 8.24 -25.27
CA ARG A 112 26.41 6.94 -25.96
C ARG A 112 25.01 6.34 -26.07
N MET A 113 24.26 6.26 -24.97
CA MET A 113 22.88 5.76 -24.97
C MET A 113 21.99 6.59 -25.91
N HIS A 114 22.14 7.91 -25.89
CA HIS A 114 21.40 8.81 -26.77
C HIS A 114 21.69 8.53 -28.26
N SER A 115 22.97 8.37 -28.62
CA SER A 115 23.37 8.09 -30.01
C SER A 115 22.79 6.78 -30.55
N VAL A 116 22.59 5.79 -29.68
CA VAL A 116 21.99 4.49 -30.00
C VAL A 116 20.47 4.60 -30.14
N LEU A 117 19.81 5.26 -29.19
CA LEU A 117 18.35 5.37 -29.14
C LEU A 117 17.78 6.34 -30.19
N TYR A 118 18.55 7.38 -30.54
CA TYR A 118 18.13 8.45 -31.42
C TYR A 118 19.21 8.75 -32.48
N PRO A 119 19.49 7.80 -33.39
CA PRO A 119 20.52 7.98 -34.41
C PRO A 119 20.24 9.21 -35.27
N GLY A 120 21.27 10.03 -35.48
CA GLY A 120 21.19 11.29 -36.25
C GLY A 120 20.57 12.47 -35.47
N VAL A 121 20.15 12.28 -34.22
CA VAL A 121 19.68 13.38 -33.38
C VAL A 121 20.86 13.96 -32.60
N ASP A 122 21.08 15.26 -32.77
CA ASP A 122 22.06 16.01 -31.99
C ASP A 122 21.59 16.15 -30.53
N ILE A 123 22.40 15.65 -29.60
CA ILE A 123 22.12 15.68 -28.15
C ILE A 123 22.03 17.11 -27.60
N THR A 124 22.72 18.08 -28.21
CA THR A 124 22.61 19.50 -27.79
C THR A 124 21.21 20.04 -28.04
N ARG A 125 20.54 19.54 -29.09
CA ARG A 125 19.14 19.87 -29.38
C ARG A 125 18.17 19.20 -28.41
N VAL A 126 18.56 18.08 -27.80
CA VAL A 126 17.72 17.44 -26.76
C VAL A 126 17.67 18.27 -25.50
N ALA A 127 18.80 18.84 -25.05
CA ALA A 127 18.79 19.79 -23.94
C ALA A 127 17.88 21.00 -24.23
N HIS A 128 17.99 21.56 -25.43
CA HIS A 128 17.12 22.66 -25.86
C HIS A 128 15.63 22.25 -25.90
N ARG A 129 15.30 21.08 -26.47
CA ARG A 129 13.92 20.56 -26.53
C ARG A 129 13.37 20.27 -25.14
N ALA A 130 14.19 19.73 -24.24
CA ALA A 130 13.80 19.48 -22.86
C ALA A 130 13.49 20.79 -22.14
N LYS A 131 14.33 21.81 -22.31
CA LYS A 131 14.08 23.16 -21.76
C LYS A 131 12.79 23.76 -22.31
N LEU A 132 12.61 23.76 -23.63
CA LEU A 132 11.40 24.28 -24.28
C LEU A 132 10.14 23.50 -23.84
N GLY A 133 10.25 22.17 -23.74
CA GLY A 133 9.19 21.31 -23.23
C GLY A 133 8.84 21.63 -21.78
N ASN A 134 9.83 21.86 -20.93
CA ASN A 134 9.62 22.27 -19.55
C ASN A 134 8.95 23.65 -19.46
N GLU A 135 9.39 24.64 -20.23
CA GLU A 135 8.77 25.97 -20.31
C GLU A 135 7.31 25.89 -20.78
N THR A 136 7.04 25.04 -21.78
CA THR A 136 5.68 24.79 -22.30
C THR A 136 4.80 24.14 -21.23
N LEU A 137 5.30 23.09 -20.56
CA LEU A 137 4.58 22.41 -19.48
C LEU A 137 4.34 23.35 -18.30
N GLN A 138 5.32 24.18 -17.93
CA GLN A 138 5.18 25.19 -16.89
C GLN A 138 4.10 26.21 -17.27
N THR A 139 4.09 26.67 -18.52
CA THR A 139 3.07 27.62 -19.01
C THR A 139 1.67 27.00 -18.98
N LEU A 140 1.54 25.74 -19.41
CA LEU A 140 0.27 25.00 -19.35
C LEU A 140 -0.16 24.78 -17.89
N ALA A 141 0.79 24.42 -17.02
CA ALA A 141 0.54 24.22 -15.60
C ALA A 141 0.11 25.52 -14.93
N ASN A 142 0.74 26.66 -15.23
CA ASN A 142 0.31 27.95 -14.71
C ASN A 142 -1.10 28.28 -15.24
N LYS A 143 -1.32 28.19 -16.55
CA LYS A 143 -2.64 28.46 -17.16
C LYS A 143 -3.76 27.61 -16.56
N TRP A 144 -3.49 26.34 -16.23
CA TRP A 144 -4.50 25.43 -15.70
C TRP A 144 -4.59 25.43 -14.19
N ALA A 145 -3.49 25.31 -13.46
CA ALA A 145 -3.47 25.15 -12.02
C ALA A 145 -3.63 26.48 -11.27
N GLU A 146 -3.12 27.59 -11.81
CA GLU A 146 -3.16 28.89 -11.13
C GLU A 146 -4.59 29.38 -10.87
N PRO A 147 -5.57 29.28 -11.80
CA PRO A 147 -6.97 29.61 -11.52
C PRO A 147 -7.57 28.76 -10.40
N PHE A 148 -7.36 27.44 -10.45
CA PHE A 148 -7.87 26.52 -9.43
C PHE A 148 -7.27 26.79 -8.05
N ILE A 149 -5.95 26.97 -7.97
CA ILE A 149 -5.27 27.28 -6.71
C ILE A 149 -5.77 28.61 -6.16
N THR A 150 -5.92 29.63 -7.02
CA THR A 150 -6.44 30.94 -6.65
C THR A 150 -7.87 30.85 -6.12
N GLU A 151 -8.74 30.09 -6.77
CA GLU A 151 -10.11 29.84 -6.29
C GLU A 151 -10.13 29.12 -4.94
N LEU A 152 -9.27 28.12 -4.73
CA LEU A 152 -9.15 27.44 -3.45
C LEU A 152 -8.71 28.40 -2.34
N TYR A 153 -7.74 29.26 -2.61
CA TYR A 153 -7.30 30.28 -1.64
C TYR A 153 -8.40 31.30 -1.35
N LYS A 154 -9.15 31.75 -2.37
CA LYS A 154 -10.29 32.66 -2.19
C LYS A 154 -11.38 32.00 -1.35
N LYS A 155 -11.79 30.77 -1.69
CA LYS A 155 -12.81 30.02 -0.95
C LYS A 155 -12.40 29.74 0.50
N LYS A 156 -11.13 29.41 0.74
CA LYS A 156 -10.61 29.20 2.10
C LYS A 156 -10.60 30.50 2.94
N ASN A 157 -10.40 31.63 2.28
CA ASN A 157 -10.38 32.95 2.91
C ASN A 157 -11.73 33.66 2.86
N ASP A 158 -12.77 33.02 2.33
CA ASP A 158 -14.09 33.58 2.22
C ASP A 158 -14.66 33.88 3.61
N PRO A 159 -14.92 35.16 3.94
CA PRO A 159 -15.44 35.54 5.25
C PRO A 159 -16.81 34.92 5.54
N GLU A 160 -17.65 34.68 4.52
CA GLU A 160 -18.97 34.07 4.71
C GLU A 160 -18.82 32.60 5.13
N LEU A 161 -17.90 31.85 4.52
CA LEU A 161 -17.63 30.46 4.92
C LEU A 161 -17.05 30.37 6.34
N LYS A 162 -16.22 31.34 6.74
CA LYS A 162 -15.72 31.43 8.12
C LYS A 162 -16.84 31.73 9.11
N GLU A 163 -17.76 32.61 8.76
CA GLU A 163 -18.92 32.94 9.60
C GLU A 163 -19.89 31.76 9.74
N ILE A 164 -20.19 31.06 8.64
CA ILE A 164 -21.01 29.84 8.65
C ILE A 164 -20.35 28.76 9.52
N ALA A 165 -19.03 28.56 9.41
CA ALA A 165 -18.30 27.60 10.23
C ALA A 165 -18.35 27.95 11.73
N GLN A 166 -18.18 29.23 12.08
CA GLN A 166 -18.30 29.68 13.48
C GLN A 166 -19.72 29.49 14.02
N LYS A 167 -20.74 29.79 13.21
CA LYS A 167 -22.14 29.58 13.60
C LYS A 167 -22.44 28.10 13.84
N ALA A 168 -22.00 27.22 12.94
CA ALA A 168 -22.14 25.78 13.09
C ALA A 168 -21.41 25.23 14.33
N GLU A 169 -20.23 25.76 14.66
CA GLU A 169 -19.50 25.37 15.87
C GLU A 169 -20.24 25.77 17.15
N ARG A 170 -20.87 26.97 17.16
CA ARG A 170 -21.70 27.42 18.30
C ARG A 170 -22.94 26.54 18.46
N GLU A 171 -23.68 26.30 17.39
CA GLU A 171 -24.85 25.42 17.40
C GLU A 171 -24.50 24.00 17.86
N LYS A 172 -23.36 23.46 17.41
CA LYS A 172 -22.87 22.16 17.87
C LYS A 172 -22.61 22.14 19.39
N LYS A 173 -21.93 23.15 19.92
CA LYS A 173 -21.66 23.26 21.37
C LYS A 173 -22.94 23.37 22.19
N GLU A 174 -23.94 24.09 21.70
CA GLU A 174 -25.24 24.20 22.36
C GLU A 174 -25.98 22.85 22.40
N ILE A 175 -25.97 22.10 21.29
CA ILE A 175 -26.56 20.76 21.22
C ILE A 175 -25.84 19.80 22.19
N GLU A 176 -24.51 19.82 22.24
CA GLU A 176 -23.71 18.99 23.15
C GLU A 176 -24.03 19.30 24.62
N GLN A 177 -24.12 20.59 25.00
CA GLN A 177 -24.47 20.98 26.36
C GLN A 177 -25.89 20.55 26.74
N LYS A 178 -26.85 20.67 25.83
CA LYS A 178 -28.23 20.23 26.07
C LYS A 178 -28.31 18.72 26.27
N ALA A 179 -27.63 17.95 25.42
CA ALA A 179 -27.56 16.50 25.56
C ALA A 179 -26.91 16.05 26.87
N GLU A 180 -25.86 16.75 27.33
CA GLU A 180 -25.23 16.45 28.62
C GLU A 180 -26.16 16.70 29.80
N ARG A 181 -26.94 17.79 29.77
CA ARG A 181 -27.95 18.09 30.80
C ARG A 181 -29.04 17.03 30.84
N GLU A 182 -29.61 16.68 29.69
CA GLU A 182 -30.64 15.63 29.59
C GLU A 182 -30.12 14.28 30.11
N LYS A 183 -28.88 13.92 29.77
CA LYS A 183 -28.24 12.69 30.28
C LYS A 183 -28.10 12.71 31.81
N LYS A 184 -27.72 13.84 32.41
CA LYS A 184 -27.63 13.99 33.87
C LYS A 184 -29.00 13.87 34.53
N GLU A 185 -30.04 14.46 33.95
CA GLU A 185 -31.40 14.37 34.47
C GLU A 185 -31.93 12.93 34.43
N ILE A 186 -31.74 12.22 33.31
CA ILE A 186 -32.12 10.81 33.18
C ILE A 186 -31.39 9.95 34.21
N ALA A 187 -30.08 10.17 34.41
CA ALA A 187 -29.28 9.43 35.38
C ALA A 187 -29.78 9.64 36.82
N GLN A 188 -30.09 10.90 37.20
CA GLN A 188 -30.65 11.20 38.52
C GLN A 188 -32.02 10.55 38.75
N LYS A 189 -32.88 10.56 37.72
CA LYS A 189 -34.21 9.92 37.81
C LYS A 189 -34.07 8.40 37.98
N ALA A 190 -33.21 7.76 37.20
CA ALA A 190 -32.94 6.33 37.31
C ALA A 190 -32.37 5.94 38.69
N GLU A 191 -31.51 6.77 39.28
CA GLU A 191 -30.96 6.54 40.63
C GLU A 191 -32.06 6.60 41.70
N ARG A 192 -33.00 7.54 41.58
CA ARG A 192 -34.16 7.65 42.49
C ARG A 192 -35.07 6.44 42.38
N GLU A 193 -35.43 6.04 41.16
CA GLU A 193 -36.26 4.86 40.92
C GLU A 193 -35.60 3.58 41.46
N LYS A 194 -34.29 3.43 41.28
CA LYS A 194 -33.53 2.30 41.84
C LYS A 194 -33.60 2.26 43.37
N LYS A 195 -33.47 3.42 44.04
CA LYS A 195 -33.59 3.51 45.51
C LYS A 195 -34.99 3.15 45.98
N GLU A 196 -36.04 3.61 45.30
CA GLU A 196 -37.43 3.26 45.63
C GLU A 196 -37.70 1.75 45.47
N ILE A 197 -37.21 1.14 44.38
CA ILE A 197 -37.34 -0.31 44.17
C ILE A 197 -36.60 -1.09 45.27
N ALA A 198 -35.39 -0.68 45.63
CA ALA A 198 -34.62 -1.31 46.70
C ALA A 198 -35.38 -1.26 48.05
N GLN A 199 -35.95 -0.12 48.40
CA GLN A 199 -36.76 0.02 49.62
C GLN A 199 -38.00 -0.88 49.62
N LYS A 200 -38.71 -0.98 48.49
CA LYS A 200 -39.87 -1.87 48.35
C LYS A 200 -39.48 -3.34 48.46
N LEU A 201 -38.34 -3.75 47.90
CA LEU A 201 -37.82 -5.11 48.03
C LEU A 201 -37.45 -5.43 49.48
N GLU A 202 -36.76 -4.53 50.17
CA GLU A 202 -36.44 -4.71 51.60
C GLU A 202 -37.69 -4.86 52.46
N ALA A 203 -38.72 -4.05 52.21
CA ALA A 203 -39.99 -4.15 52.92
C ALA A 203 -40.70 -5.49 52.66
N SER A 204 -40.73 -5.95 51.40
CA SER A 204 -41.34 -7.24 51.03
C SER A 204 -40.59 -8.42 51.63
N GLU A 205 -39.25 -8.40 51.68
CA GLU A 205 -38.47 -9.46 52.31
C GLU A 205 -38.73 -9.53 53.83
N ARG A 206 -38.86 -8.38 54.50
CA ARG A 206 -39.25 -8.36 55.93
C ARG A 206 -40.62 -8.99 56.15
N GLU A 207 -41.61 -8.64 55.34
CA GLU A 207 -42.95 -9.22 55.41
C GLU A 207 -42.93 -10.75 55.20
N LYS A 208 -42.18 -11.23 54.20
CA LYS A 208 -42.00 -12.68 53.99
C LYS A 208 -41.37 -13.36 55.21
N THR A 209 -40.36 -12.76 55.83
CA THR A 209 -39.73 -13.34 57.03
C THR A 209 -40.68 -13.39 58.22
N GLU A 210 -41.54 -12.37 58.40
CA GLU A 210 -42.58 -12.37 59.44
C GLU A 210 -43.63 -13.46 59.20
N ILE A 211 -44.09 -13.61 57.97
CA ILE A 211 -45.03 -14.69 57.58
C ILE A 211 -44.41 -16.07 57.83
N ALA A 212 -43.14 -16.27 57.44
CA ALA A 212 -42.44 -17.53 57.66
C ALA A 212 -42.29 -17.86 59.15
N GLN A 213 -41.93 -16.88 59.98
CA GLN A 213 -41.86 -17.07 61.44
C GLN A 213 -43.21 -17.41 62.05
N LYS A 214 -44.29 -16.77 61.59
CA LYS A 214 -45.65 -17.07 62.06
C LYS A 214 -46.07 -18.49 61.68
N ALA A 215 -45.84 -18.90 60.44
CA ALA A 215 -46.12 -20.26 59.98
C ALA A 215 -45.32 -21.33 60.74
N GLU A 216 -44.05 -21.05 61.08
CA GLU A 216 -43.24 -21.97 61.88
C GLU A 216 -43.79 -22.14 63.31
N ARG A 217 -44.28 -21.05 63.92
CA ARG A 217 -44.94 -21.11 65.25
C ARG A 217 -46.22 -21.92 65.20
N GLU A 218 -47.09 -21.66 64.22
CA GLU A 218 -48.34 -22.41 64.03
C GLU A 218 -48.06 -23.90 63.79
N LYS A 219 -47.04 -24.24 62.98
CA LYS A 219 -46.61 -25.63 62.77
C LYS A 219 -46.18 -26.29 64.07
N LYS A 220 -45.35 -25.63 64.89
CA LYS A 220 -44.92 -26.14 66.20
C LYS A 220 -46.08 -26.34 67.17
N GLU A 221 -47.08 -25.45 67.16
CA GLU A 221 -48.29 -25.61 67.98
C GLU A 221 -49.13 -26.82 67.54
N ILE A 222 -49.29 -27.04 66.23
CA ILE A 222 -49.98 -28.21 65.69
C ILE A 222 -49.24 -29.51 66.05
N GLU A 223 -47.91 -29.54 65.89
CA GLU A 223 -47.07 -30.69 66.26
C GLU A 223 -47.21 -31.03 67.75
N GLN A 224 -47.13 -30.03 68.64
CA GLN A 224 -47.32 -30.25 70.09
C GLN A 224 -48.73 -30.74 70.42
N LYS A 225 -49.76 -30.24 69.72
CA LYS A 225 -51.14 -30.69 69.92
C LYS A 225 -51.32 -32.15 69.47
N ALA A 226 -50.78 -32.51 68.29
CA ALA A 226 -50.80 -33.86 67.77
C ALA A 226 -50.04 -34.84 68.68
N GLU A 227 -48.88 -34.45 69.22
CA GLU A 227 -48.13 -35.26 70.20
C GLU A 227 -48.96 -35.55 71.45
N ARG A 228 -49.65 -34.54 72.00
CA ARG A 228 -50.54 -34.70 73.16
C ARG A 228 -51.72 -35.63 72.84
N GLU A 229 -52.31 -35.52 71.65
CA GLU A 229 -53.40 -36.40 71.21
C GLU A 229 -52.92 -37.84 71.01
N ILE A 230 -51.76 -38.06 70.41
CA ILE A 230 -51.15 -39.39 70.27
C ILE A 230 -50.87 -40.00 71.64
N GLU A 231 -50.34 -39.21 72.58
CA GLU A 231 -50.09 -39.68 73.94
C GLU A 231 -51.39 -40.03 74.68
N ALA A 232 -52.44 -39.22 74.50
CA ALA A 232 -53.77 -39.50 75.05
C ALA A 232 -54.36 -40.80 74.48
N LEU A 233 -54.26 -41.02 73.17
CA LEU A 233 -54.71 -42.26 72.52
C LEU A 233 -53.90 -43.48 72.98
N LYS A 234 -52.57 -43.35 73.12
CA LYS A 234 -51.73 -44.42 73.68
C LYS A 234 -52.17 -44.82 75.10
N ARG A 235 -52.48 -43.85 75.95
CA ARG A 235 -53.00 -44.10 77.31
C ARG A 235 -54.35 -44.81 77.28
N GLN A 236 -55.26 -44.43 76.39
CA GLN A 236 -56.56 -45.11 76.22
C GLN A 236 -56.39 -46.56 75.75
N LEU A 237 -55.49 -46.82 74.80
CA LEU A 237 -55.24 -48.18 74.30
C LEU A 237 -54.65 -49.09 75.38
N GLN A 238 -53.72 -48.57 76.21
CA GLN A 238 -53.17 -49.32 77.35
C GLN A 238 -54.25 -49.69 78.38
N GLN A 239 -55.24 -48.83 78.60
CA GLN A 239 -56.38 -49.13 79.47
C GLN A 239 -57.29 -50.23 78.88
N GLN A 240 -57.41 -50.33 77.55
CA GLN A 240 -58.21 -51.37 76.90
C GLN A 240 -57.52 -52.73 76.80
N GLN A 241 -56.17 -52.77 76.75
CA GLN A 241 -55.39 -54.02 76.69
C GLN A 241 -55.08 -54.62 78.08
N GLY A 242 -55.47 -53.94 79.16
CA GLY A 242 -55.34 -54.41 80.54
C GLY A 242 -56.59 -55.09 81.12
N HIS A 243 -57.56 -55.45 80.26
CA HIS A 243 -58.81 -56.14 80.62
C HIS A 243 -58.92 -57.51 79.96
#